data_AF-A0A1V4ZKT3-F1
#
_entry.id   AF-A0A1V4ZKT3-F1
#
_cell.length_a   1.000
_cell.length_b   1.000
_cell.length_c   1.000
_cell.angle_alpha   90.00
_cell.angle_beta   90.00
_cell.angle_gamma   90.00
#
_symmetry.space_group_name_H-M   'P 1'
#
loop_
_entity.id
_entity.type
_entity.pdbx_description
1 polymer ?
#
loop_
_entity_poly.entity_id
_entity_poly.type
_entity_poly.pdbx_seq_one_letter_code
_entity_poly.pdbx_strand_id
1 'polypeptide(L)'
;MSPDDIRAVENPISAMFDLADQVSNEAPQVRKLVRYASFFVGFWLVLNFIFLLATIGNLLIFVFLFVMFILGILALLSLRNLNDFFKYYTMRHSFIRSVRDADPVVIVPKGNTAVERLKAYLVAKNPAMLSALSKSPSPAMMKGNAGIFYQFDAYVASKPSVTWRLFGAGYPGYQLFVKWFEHAPRIEDINALKRAVEDVAQAEGKPASRVIMLWSRKEDEDITEEAYNQLLSTTLVSHHRGRQFACSMELIVENADGTYEFIPFISEAHAFTVQRGR
;
A
#
# COMPACT_ATOMS: atom_id res chain seq x y z
N MET A 1 -12.95 -30.92 21.70
CA MET A 1 -13.83 -31.60 20.72
C MET A 1 -12.95 -32.06 19.57
N SER A 2 -13.14 -33.30 19.12
CA SER A 2 -12.33 -33.90 18.04
C SER A 2 -12.61 -33.19 16.72
N PRO A 3 -11.60 -32.95 15.85
CA PRO A 3 -11.78 -32.29 14.54
C PRO A 3 -12.68 -33.06 13.55
N ASP A 4 -13.15 -34.26 13.88
CA ASP A 4 -14.03 -35.09 13.03
C ASP A 4 -15.52 -35.10 13.48
N ASP A 5 -15.97 -34.15 14.31
CA ASP A 5 -17.36 -34.10 14.73
C ASP A 5 -18.27 -33.47 13.64
N ILE A 6 -19.01 -34.33 12.94
CA ILE A 6 -19.96 -34.00 11.85
C ILE A 6 -21.08 -33.03 12.29
N ARG A 7 -21.21 -32.76 13.60
CA ARG A 7 -22.18 -31.82 14.19
C ARG A 7 -21.60 -30.45 14.52
N ALA A 8 -20.28 -30.28 14.43
CA ALA A 8 -19.66 -28.97 14.53
C ALA A 8 -19.95 -28.21 13.23
N VAL A 9 -21.03 -27.45 13.22
CA VAL A 9 -21.26 -26.44 12.18
C VAL A 9 -20.19 -25.38 12.42
N GLU A 10 -19.02 -25.56 11.80
CA GLU A 10 -18.01 -24.51 11.73
C GLU A 10 -18.70 -23.24 11.24
N ASN A 11 -18.49 -22.15 11.96
CA ASN A 11 -19.01 -20.87 11.51
C ASN A 11 -18.44 -20.65 10.10
N PRO A 12 -19.27 -20.51 9.06
CA PRO A 12 -18.77 -20.42 7.68
C PRO A 12 -17.79 -19.24 7.52
N ILE A 13 -17.92 -18.23 8.38
CA ILE A 13 -16.99 -17.11 8.47
C ILE A 13 -15.62 -17.57 8.98
N SER A 14 -15.54 -18.37 10.05
CA SER A 14 -14.26 -18.88 10.57
C SER A 14 -13.59 -19.85 9.59
N ALA A 15 -14.36 -20.74 8.97
CA ALA A 15 -13.82 -21.67 7.96
C ALA A 15 -13.26 -20.93 6.72
N MET A 16 -13.94 -19.88 6.25
CA MET A 16 -13.41 -19.02 5.17
C MET A 16 -12.13 -18.30 5.59
N PHE A 17 -12.02 -17.90 6.87
CA PHE A 17 -10.81 -17.26 7.40
C PHE A 17 -9.66 -18.24 7.57
N ASP A 18 -9.90 -19.45 8.07
CA ASP A 18 -8.87 -20.47 8.24
C ASP A 18 -8.28 -20.89 6.89
N LEU A 19 -9.14 -21.05 5.88
CA LEU A 19 -8.72 -21.26 4.50
C LEU A 19 -7.87 -20.09 3.99
N ALA A 20 -8.27 -18.86 4.31
CA ALA A 20 -7.55 -17.67 3.87
C ALA A 20 -6.19 -17.50 4.54
N ASP A 21 -6.10 -17.81 5.83
CA ASP A 21 -4.85 -17.89 6.59
C ASP A 21 -3.92 -18.97 6.01
N GLN A 22 -4.45 -20.14 5.64
CA GLN A 22 -3.69 -21.20 4.99
C GLN A 22 -3.12 -20.76 3.63
N VAL A 23 -3.93 -20.13 2.78
CA VAL A 23 -3.48 -19.58 1.48
C VAL A 23 -2.41 -18.50 1.67
N SER A 24 -2.57 -17.63 2.67
CA SER A 24 -1.60 -16.58 3.01
C SER A 24 -0.24 -17.16 3.43
N ASN A 25 -0.25 -18.24 4.21
CA ASN A 25 0.97 -18.92 4.66
C ASN A 25 1.73 -19.60 3.50
N GLU A 26 1.02 -20.11 2.50
CA GLU A 26 1.62 -20.74 1.31
C GLU A 26 2.06 -19.74 0.24
N ALA A 27 1.49 -18.53 0.24
CA ALA A 27 1.76 -17.51 -0.77
C ALA A 27 3.26 -17.18 -0.99
N PRO A 28 4.15 -17.10 0.03
CA PRO A 28 5.57 -16.89 -0.18
C PRO A 28 6.24 -18.02 -0.98
N GLN A 29 5.83 -19.27 -0.76
CA GLN A 29 6.36 -20.43 -1.48
C GLN A 29 5.90 -20.41 -2.94
N VAL A 30 4.59 -20.20 -3.16
CA VAL A 30 4.02 -20.07 -4.51
C VAL A 30 4.68 -18.92 -5.28
N ARG A 31 4.93 -17.78 -4.64
CA ARG A 31 5.63 -16.65 -5.27
C ARG A 31 7.07 -16.99 -5.66
N LYS A 32 7.80 -17.79 -4.87
CA LYS A 32 9.13 -18.28 -5.25
C LYS A 32 9.04 -19.17 -6.48
N LEU A 33 8.10 -20.12 -6.51
CA LEU A 33 7.86 -21.01 -7.65
C LEU A 33 7.50 -20.23 -8.92
N VAL A 34 6.58 -19.26 -8.83
CA VAL A 34 6.20 -18.39 -9.96
C VAL A 34 7.39 -17.59 -10.48
N ARG A 35 8.27 -17.10 -9.59
CA ARG A 35 9.50 -16.41 -10.00
C ARG A 35 10.46 -17.35 -10.75
N TYR A 36 10.68 -18.57 -10.27
CA TYR A 36 11.52 -19.56 -10.97
C TYR A 36 10.91 -19.96 -12.31
N ALA A 37 9.60 -20.21 -12.36
CA ALA A 37 8.88 -20.51 -13.59
C ALA A 37 8.99 -19.35 -14.60
N SER A 38 8.87 -18.10 -14.15
CA SER A 38 9.01 -16.92 -15.01
C SER A 38 10.42 -16.81 -15.59
N PHE A 39 11.45 -17.09 -14.79
CA PHE A 39 12.84 -17.11 -15.26
C PHE A 39 13.06 -18.23 -16.29
N PHE A 40 12.56 -19.44 -16.01
CA PHE A 40 12.66 -20.58 -16.91
C PHE A 40 11.95 -20.32 -18.26
N VAL A 41 10.70 -19.85 -18.22
CA VAL A 41 9.93 -19.50 -19.44
C VAL A 41 10.59 -18.35 -20.19
N GLY A 42 11.09 -17.33 -19.48
CA GLY A 42 11.83 -16.23 -20.09
C GLY A 42 13.10 -16.68 -20.82
N PHE A 43 13.89 -17.55 -20.18
CA PHE A 43 15.07 -18.16 -20.81
C PHE A 43 14.69 -19.01 -22.03
N TRP A 44 13.64 -19.83 -21.92
CA TRP A 44 13.14 -20.63 -23.02
C TRP A 44 12.66 -19.78 -24.21
N LEU A 45 12.01 -18.65 -23.95
CA LEU A 45 11.60 -17.71 -24.99
C LEU A 45 12.79 -17.12 -25.76
N VAL A 46 13.87 -16.76 -25.06
CA VAL A 46 15.09 -16.27 -25.71
C VAL A 46 15.69 -17.34 -26.61
N LEU A 47 15.78 -18.59 -26.13
CA LEU A 47 16.28 -19.70 -26.93
C LEU A 47 15.39 -19.99 -28.15
N ASN A 48 14.07 -20.00 -27.95
CA ASN A 48 13.09 -20.19 -29.02
C ASN A 48 13.19 -19.09 -30.09
N PHE A 49 13.40 -17.84 -29.68
CA PHE A 49 13.64 -16.72 -30.60
C PHE A 49 14.89 -16.92 -31.46
N ILE A 50 15.99 -17.41 -30.87
CA ILE A 50 17.21 -17.73 -31.62
C ILE A 50 16.94 -18.84 -32.64
N PHE A 51 16.24 -19.90 -32.26
CA PHE A 51 15.87 -20.98 -33.19
C PHE A 51 14.94 -20.50 -34.31
N LEU A 52 14.05 -19.57 -34.02
CA LEU A 52 13.15 -18.97 -35.00
C LEU A 52 13.94 -18.21 -36.08
N LEU A 53 14.99 -17.48 -35.69
CA LEU A 53 15.90 -16.83 -36.64
C LEU A 53 16.72 -17.83 -37.46
N ALA A 54 17.16 -18.94 -36.85
CA ALA A 54 17.97 -19.96 -37.53
C ALA A 54 17.17 -20.81 -38.54
N THR A 55 15.84 -20.83 -38.43
CA THR A 55 14.95 -21.67 -39.26
C THR A 55 14.22 -20.89 -40.36
N ILE A 56 14.62 -19.64 -40.61
CA ILE A 56 14.14 -18.81 -41.71
C ILE A 56 14.46 -19.53 -43.04
N GLY A 57 13.43 -20.10 -43.67
CA GLY A 57 13.55 -20.92 -44.88
C GLY A 57 12.82 -22.26 -44.79
N ASN A 58 12.57 -22.78 -43.58
CA ASN A 58 11.72 -23.94 -43.37
C ASN A 58 10.38 -23.53 -42.75
N LEU A 59 9.36 -23.36 -43.60
CA LEU A 59 8.05 -22.82 -43.21
C LEU A 59 7.37 -23.63 -42.08
N LEU A 60 7.43 -24.96 -42.12
CA LEU A 60 6.79 -25.82 -41.12
C LEU A 60 7.40 -25.64 -39.73
N ILE A 61 8.74 -25.70 -39.64
CA ILE A 61 9.45 -25.56 -38.37
C ILE A 61 9.29 -24.13 -37.84
N PHE A 62 9.33 -23.14 -38.73
CA PHE A 62 9.14 -21.73 -38.37
C PHE A 62 7.75 -21.50 -37.75
N VAL A 63 6.68 -21.98 -38.38
CA VAL A 63 5.31 -21.83 -37.88
C VAL A 63 5.15 -22.51 -36.53
N PHE A 64 5.69 -23.72 -36.37
CA PHE A 64 5.66 -24.44 -35.10
C PHE A 64 6.37 -23.67 -33.97
N LEU A 65 7.59 -23.18 -34.22
CA LEU A 65 8.35 -22.39 -33.24
C LEU A 65 7.65 -21.07 -32.92
N PHE A 66 7.07 -20.41 -33.92
CA PHE A 66 6.32 -19.17 -33.73
C PHE A 66 5.09 -19.36 -32.83
N VAL A 67 4.33 -20.43 -33.01
CA VAL A 67 3.21 -20.77 -32.11
C VAL A 67 3.71 -21.04 -30.68
N MET A 68 4.78 -21.82 -30.53
CA MET A 68 5.43 -22.03 -29.22
C MET A 68 5.90 -20.72 -28.58
N PHE A 69 6.41 -19.78 -29.38
CA PHE A 69 6.84 -18.46 -28.91
C PHE A 69 5.67 -17.66 -28.34
N ILE A 70 4.54 -17.61 -29.07
CA ILE A 70 3.32 -16.94 -28.60
C ILE A 70 2.81 -17.58 -27.31
N LEU A 71 2.76 -18.91 -27.24
CA LEU A 71 2.33 -19.62 -26.02
C LEU A 71 3.25 -19.32 -24.84
N GLY A 72 4.57 -19.22 -25.05
CA GLY A 72 5.51 -18.81 -24.02
C GLY A 72 5.27 -17.39 -23.52
N ILE A 73 4.92 -16.45 -24.41
CA ILE A 73 4.55 -15.08 -24.02
C ILE A 73 3.27 -15.09 -23.18
N LEU A 74 2.25 -15.83 -23.59
CA LEU A 74 0.99 -15.96 -22.84
C LEU A 74 1.20 -16.60 -21.46
N ALA A 75 2.07 -17.61 -21.37
CA ALA A 75 2.46 -18.21 -20.10
C ALA A 75 3.15 -17.20 -19.18
N LEU A 76 4.06 -16.38 -19.71
CA LEU A 76 4.76 -15.35 -18.94
C LEU A 76 3.81 -14.25 -18.45
N LEU A 77 2.85 -13.82 -19.28
CA LEU A 77 1.79 -12.90 -18.87
C LEU A 77 0.92 -13.50 -17.75
N SER A 78 0.56 -14.78 -17.85
CA SER A 78 -0.24 -15.47 -16.84
C SER A 78 0.51 -15.60 -15.50
N LEU A 79 1.80 -15.94 -15.53
CA LEU A 79 2.65 -15.98 -14.34
C LEU A 79 2.79 -14.60 -13.69
N ARG A 80 2.88 -13.54 -14.49
CA ARG A 80 2.89 -12.16 -13.99
C ARG A 80 1.59 -11.82 -13.27
N ASN A 81 0.44 -12.10 -13.90
CA ASN A 81 -0.87 -11.86 -13.29
C ASN A 81 -1.04 -12.66 -11.98
N LEU A 82 -0.57 -13.90 -11.95
CA LEU A 82 -0.62 -14.74 -10.76
C LEU A 82 0.22 -14.17 -9.62
N ASN A 83 1.44 -13.71 -9.91
CA ASN A 83 2.29 -13.05 -8.89
C ASN A 83 1.65 -11.74 -8.38
N ASP A 84 1.02 -10.96 -9.26
CA ASP A 84 0.33 -9.73 -8.89
C ASP A 84 -0.91 -10.03 -8.02
N PHE A 85 -1.67 -11.08 -8.35
CA PHE A 85 -2.78 -11.56 -7.53
C PHE A 85 -2.33 -11.98 -6.13
N PHE A 86 -1.29 -12.82 -5.99
CA PHE A 86 -0.82 -13.24 -4.66
C PHE A 86 -0.29 -12.07 -3.84
N LYS A 87 0.36 -11.09 -4.48
CA LYS A 87 0.78 -9.86 -3.80
C LYS A 87 -0.42 -9.07 -3.28
N TYR A 88 -1.47 -8.94 -4.10
CA TYR A 88 -2.71 -8.28 -3.70
C TYR A 88 -3.41 -9.04 -2.55
N TYR A 89 -3.57 -10.35 -2.70
CA TYR A 89 -4.23 -11.21 -1.73
C TYR A 89 -3.55 -11.16 -0.36
N THR A 90 -2.24 -11.37 -0.31
CA THR A 90 -1.47 -11.34 0.95
C THR A 90 -1.54 -9.98 1.64
N MET A 91 -1.47 -8.88 0.89
CA MET A 91 -1.65 -7.53 1.43
C MET A 91 -3.04 -7.37 2.06
N ARG A 92 -4.11 -7.68 1.31
CA ARG A 92 -5.48 -7.53 1.78
C ARG A 92 -5.80 -8.42 2.98
N HIS A 93 -5.34 -9.68 2.93
CA HIS A 93 -5.50 -10.61 4.03
C HIS A 93 -4.79 -10.12 5.29
N SER A 94 -3.57 -9.60 5.16
CA SER A 94 -2.82 -9.06 6.32
C SER A 94 -3.53 -7.88 6.97
N PHE A 95 -4.21 -7.03 6.18
CA PHE A 95 -5.00 -5.91 6.70
C PHE A 95 -6.22 -6.41 7.48
N ILE A 96 -7.02 -7.31 6.90
CA ILE A 96 -8.21 -7.89 7.57
C ILE A 96 -7.82 -8.59 8.87
N ARG A 97 -6.73 -9.36 8.84
CA ARG A 97 -6.21 -10.01 10.03
C ARG A 97 -5.73 -9.01 11.08
N SER A 98 -5.08 -7.91 10.67
CA SER A 98 -4.63 -6.88 11.60
C SER A 98 -5.78 -6.13 12.29
N VAL A 99 -6.94 -6.02 11.65
CA VAL A 99 -8.16 -5.42 12.24
C VAL A 99 -8.83 -6.41 13.21
N ARG A 100 -8.83 -7.71 12.87
CA ARG A 100 -9.39 -8.77 13.72
C ARG A 100 -8.55 -9.01 14.99
N ASP A 101 -7.23 -9.08 14.82
CA ASP A 101 -6.29 -9.43 15.90
C ASP A 101 -5.88 -8.20 16.73
N ALA A 102 -6.28 -6.98 16.33
CA ALA A 102 -6.11 -5.80 17.16
C ALA A 102 -7.08 -5.82 18.34
N ASP A 103 -6.56 -5.57 19.54
CA ASP A 103 -7.38 -5.22 20.69
C ASP A 103 -8.36 -4.10 20.26
N PRO A 104 -9.67 -4.20 20.60
CA PRO A 104 -10.65 -3.19 20.20
C PRO A 104 -10.30 -1.79 20.76
N VAL A 105 -9.41 -1.74 21.75
CA VAL A 105 -8.93 -0.51 22.38
C VAL A 105 -7.42 -0.43 22.22
N VAL A 106 -6.95 0.53 21.42
CA VAL A 106 -5.51 0.80 21.27
C VAL A 106 -5.10 1.84 22.31
N ILE A 107 -4.25 1.46 23.26
CA ILE A 107 -3.77 2.38 24.29
C ILE A 107 -2.71 3.32 23.72
N VAL A 108 -2.83 4.60 24.04
CA VAL A 108 -1.90 5.65 23.63
C VAL A 108 -0.55 5.46 24.34
N PRO A 109 0.57 5.36 23.61
CA PRO A 109 1.90 5.24 24.22
C PRO A 109 2.30 6.49 25.02
N LYS A 110 3.29 6.35 25.91
CA LYS A 110 3.85 7.51 26.63
C LYS A 110 4.64 8.43 25.68
N GLY A 111 4.48 9.74 25.84
CA GLY A 111 5.19 10.77 25.08
C GLY A 111 4.70 12.17 25.43
N ASN A 112 5.56 13.18 25.26
CA ASN A 112 5.24 14.54 25.69
C ASN A 112 4.26 15.22 24.73
N THR A 113 4.37 14.92 23.43
CA THR A 113 3.48 15.44 22.39
C THR A 113 2.66 14.34 21.73
N ALA A 114 1.48 14.65 21.21
CA ALA A 114 0.64 13.70 20.48
C ALA A 114 1.40 13.05 19.31
N VAL A 115 2.23 13.84 18.62
CA VAL A 115 3.06 13.38 17.50
C VAL A 115 4.13 12.38 17.96
N GLU A 116 4.77 12.60 19.11
CA GLU A 116 5.71 11.63 19.70
C GLU A 116 5.02 10.32 20.08
N ARG A 117 3.82 10.40 20.68
CA ARG A 117 3.02 9.23 21.05
C ARG A 117 2.62 8.42 19.81
N LEU A 118 2.21 9.10 18.74
CA LEU A 118 1.93 8.47 17.45
C LEU A 118 3.18 7.82 16.85
N LYS A 119 4.34 8.50 16.87
CA LYS A 119 5.60 7.90 16.39
C LYS A 119 5.95 6.63 17.16
N ALA A 120 5.82 6.65 18.48
CA ALA A 120 6.04 5.48 19.33
C ALA A 120 5.08 4.33 18.97
N TYR A 121 3.80 4.65 18.73
CA TYR A 121 2.80 3.67 18.27
C TYR A 121 3.19 3.04 16.91
N LEU A 122 3.57 3.86 15.94
CA LEU A 122 3.97 3.39 14.60
C LEU A 122 5.22 2.51 14.66
N VAL A 123 6.20 2.84 15.51
CA VAL A 123 7.40 2.01 15.73
C VAL A 123 7.04 0.69 16.39
N ALA A 124 6.17 0.69 17.40
CA ALA A 124 5.74 -0.53 18.09
C ALA A 124 5.02 -1.49 17.14
N LYS A 125 4.17 -0.96 16.24
CA LYS A 125 3.49 -1.75 15.20
C LYS A 125 4.42 -2.22 14.08
N ASN A 126 5.43 -1.43 13.72
CA ASN A 126 6.40 -1.79 12.69
C ASN A 126 7.81 -1.34 13.07
N PRO A 127 8.64 -2.23 13.66
CA PRO A 127 10.00 -1.89 14.07
C PRO A 127 10.89 -1.39 12.91
N ALA A 128 10.59 -1.76 11.66
CA ALA A 128 11.34 -1.26 10.50
C ALA A 128 11.17 0.25 10.29
N MET A 129 10.11 0.86 10.81
CA MET A 129 9.89 2.30 10.74
C MET A 129 10.77 3.11 11.69
N LEU A 130 11.41 2.47 12.70
CA LEU A 130 12.25 3.16 13.69
C LEU A 130 13.32 4.04 13.02
N SER A 131 14.05 3.47 12.05
CA SER A 131 15.12 4.16 11.34
C SER A 131 14.64 5.34 10.48
N ALA A 132 13.39 5.28 10.02
CA ALA A 132 12.78 6.30 9.18
C ALA A 132 12.17 7.43 10.02
N LEU A 133 11.51 7.09 11.14
CA LEU A 133 10.88 8.04 12.06
C LEU A 133 11.89 8.81 12.93
N SER A 134 12.99 8.16 13.33
CA SER A 134 14.09 8.82 14.07
C SER A 134 14.80 9.91 13.27
N LYS A 135 14.82 9.79 11.94
CA LYS A 135 15.41 10.78 11.02
C LYS A 135 14.38 11.78 10.50
N SER A 136 13.11 11.65 10.88
CA SER A 136 12.04 12.53 10.44
C SER A 136 12.19 13.90 11.09
N PRO A 137 12.26 14.99 10.32
CA PRO A 137 12.10 16.34 10.88
C PRO A 137 10.73 16.47 11.56
N SER A 138 10.67 17.27 12.63
CA SER A 138 9.48 17.50 13.46
C SER A 138 9.61 18.84 14.19
N PRO A 139 8.89 19.90 13.76
CA PRO A 139 8.06 19.99 12.57
C PRO A 139 8.90 19.94 11.28
N ALA A 140 8.27 19.53 10.18
CA ALA A 140 8.85 19.42 8.85
C ALA A 140 8.29 20.49 7.92
N MET A 141 9.16 21.34 7.36
CA MET A 141 8.79 22.31 6.32
C MET A 141 9.11 21.74 4.95
N MET A 142 8.08 21.52 4.14
CA MET A 142 8.19 20.93 2.81
C MET A 142 7.83 21.96 1.74
N LYS A 143 8.66 22.07 0.71
CA LYS A 143 8.38 22.94 -0.44
C LYS A 143 7.55 22.16 -1.47
N GLY A 144 6.37 22.67 -1.79
CA GLY A 144 5.51 22.14 -2.84
C GLY A 144 5.94 22.57 -4.24
N ASN A 145 5.32 21.99 -5.26
CA ASN A 145 5.66 22.23 -6.67
C ASN A 145 5.19 23.62 -7.11
N ALA A 146 4.14 24.16 -6.49
CA ALA A 146 3.72 25.55 -6.63
C ALA A 146 4.71 26.56 -5.99
N GLY A 147 5.76 26.08 -5.31
CA GLY A 147 6.74 26.92 -4.61
C GLY A 147 6.30 27.38 -3.22
N ILE A 148 5.13 26.94 -2.76
CA ILE A 148 4.57 27.20 -1.43
C ILE A 148 5.25 26.28 -0.41
N PHE A 149 5.52 26.78 0.79
CA PHE A 149 6.01 25.97 1.90
C PHE A 149 4.83 25.49 2.77
N TYR A 150 4.78 24.18 3.01
CA TYR A 150 3.78 23.53 3.84
C TYR A 150 4.44 22.97 5.10
N GLN A 151 3.81 23.19 6.25
CA GLN A 151 4.27 22.67 7.53
C GLN A 151 3.53 21.38 7.90
N PHE A 152 4.28 20.30 8.09
CA PHE A 152 3.81 19.04 8.65
C PHE A 152 4.44 18.82 10.02
N ASP A 153 3.76 18.09 10.89
CA ASP A 153 4.27 17.82 12.24
C ASP A 153 5.24 16.64 12.26
N ALA A 154 5.08 15.72 11.31
CA ALA A 154 6.11 14.77 10.93
C ALA A 154 6.07 14.47 9.43
N TYR A 155 7.24 14.19 8.86
CA TYR A 155 7.40 13.82 7.46
C TYR A 155 8.45 12.72 7.32
N VAL A 156 8.03 11.58 6.79
CA VAL A 156 8.93 10.45 6.52
C VAL A 156 8.92 10.17 5.03
N ALA A 157 10.11 9.99 4.45
CA ALA A 157 10.23 9.56 3.08
C ALA A 157 11.31 8.51 2.91
N SER A 158 11.09 7.59 1.97
CA SER A 158 12.14 6.70 1.48
C SER A 158 12.37 6.91 0.00
N LYS A 159 13.64 6.79 -0.39
CA LYS A 159 14.06 6.89 -1.77
C LYS A 159 13.53 5.70 -2.58
N PRO A 160 13.18 5.92 -3.85
CA PRO A 160 12.88 4.83 -4.77
C PRO A 160 14.11 3.92 -4.96
N SER A 161 13.85 2.65 -5.24
CA SER A 161 14.90 1.68 -5.58
C SER A 161 15.68 2.09 -6.84
N VAL A 162 16.92 1.63 -6.98
CA VAL A 162 17.76 1.90 -8.16
C VAL A 162 17.08 1.43 -9.45
N THR A 163 16.49 0.23 -9.43
CA THR A 163 15.75 -0.34 -10.57
C THR A 163 14.54 0.51 -10.94
N TRP A 164 13.88 1.13 -9.96
CA TRP A 164 12.78 2.03 -10.22
C TRP A 164 13.25 3.35 -10.84
N ARG A 165 14.36 3.91 -10.34
CA ARG A 165 14.96 5.14 -10.89
C ARG A 165 15.43 4.96 -12.32
N LEU A 166 15.98 3.81 -12.68
CA LEU A 166 16.46 3.53 -14.03
C LEU A 166 15.32 3.08 -14.96
N PHE A 167 14.59 2.01 -14.59
CA PHE A 167 13.70 1.29 -15.51
C PHE A 167 12.21 1.41 -15.17
N GLY A 168 11.83 2.12 -14.10
CA GLY A 168 10.43 2.19 -13.65
C GLY A 168 9.87 0.85 -13.13
N ALA A 169 10.76 -0.04 -12.69
CA ALA A 169 10.44 -1.36 -12.17
C ALA A 169 10.95 -1.51 -10.73
N GLY A 170 10.11 -2.02 -9.83
CA GLY A 170 10.44 -2.23 -8.42
C GLY A 170 9.77 -1.22 -7.48
N TYR A 171 10.47 -0.83 -6.42
CA TYR A 171 9.92 0.00 -5.35
C TYR A 171 9.95 1.50 -5.71
N PRO A 172 8.80 2.19 -5.76
CA PRO A 172 8.69 3.59 -6.19
C PRO A 172 9.09 4.60 -5.11
N GLY A 173 9.48 4.16 -3.91
CA GLY A 173 9.61 5.03 -2.75
C GLY A 173 8.27 5.28 -2.09
N TYR A 174 8.27 6.06 -1.01
CA TYR A 174 7.05 6.50 -0.34
C TYR A 174 7.27 7.82 0.39
N GLN A 175 6.15 8.46 0.68
CA GLN A 175 6.04 9.57 1.60
C GLN A 175 4.92 9.30 2.61
N LEU A 176 5.18 9.59 3.87
CA LEU A 176 4.22 9.58 4.97
C LEU A 176 4.17 10.97 5.58
N PHE A 177 2.96 11.52 5.66
CA PHE A 177 2.69 12.84 6.19
C PHE A 177 1.89 12.72 7.48
N VAL A 178 2.27 13.48 8.50
CA VAL A 178 1.50 13.63 9.73
C VAL A 178 1.19 15.10 9.92
N LYS A 179 -0.10 15.42 10.09
CA LYS A 179 -0.56 16.75 10.48
C LYS A 179 -1.38 16.63 11.76
N TRP A 180 -0.98 17.37 12.78
CA TRP A 180 -1.69 17.45 14.05
C TRP A 180 -2.67 18.63 14.03
N PHE A 181 -3.86 18.41 14.57
CA PHE A 181 -4.94 19.38 14.71
C PHE A 181 -5.32 19.51 16.19
N GLU A 182 -5.44 20.75 16.65
CA GLU A 182 -5.88 21.04 18.02
C GLU A 182 -7.40 20.97 18.18
N HIS A 183 -8.14 21.13 17.08
CA HIS A 183 -9.60 21.05 17.01
C HIS A 183 -10.03 19.90 16.10
N ALA A 184 -11.30 19.49 16.21
CA ALA A 184 -11.92 18.55 15.27
C ALA A 184 -11.66 18.98 13.81
N PRO A 185 -11.16 18.09 12.93
CA PRO A 185 -10.87 18.43 11.54
C PRO A 185 -12.13 18.84 10.77
N ARG A 186 -12.05 19.97 10.06
CA ARG A 186 -13.12 20.48 9.20
C ARG A 186 -12.88 20.10 7.74
N ILE A 187 -13.91 20.26 6.91
CA ILE A 187 -13.83 20.06 5.45
C ILE A 187 -12.70 20.91 4.83
N GLU A 188 -12.51 22.13 5.33
CA GLU A 188 -11.43 23.02 4.87
C GLU A 188 -10.05 22.43 5.17
N ASP A 189 -9.86 21.85 6.36
CA ASP A 189 -8.60 21.23 6.79
C ASP A 189 -8.27 20.00 5.93
N ILE A 190 -9.27 19.15 5.69
CA ILE A 190 -9.13 17.95 4.84
C ILE A 190 -8.71 18.36 3.42
N ASN A 191 -9.38 19.36 2.85
CA ASN A 191 -9.07 19.86 1.51
C ASN A 191 -7.73 20.58 1.44
N ALA A 192 -7.36 21.36 2.46
CA ALA A 192 -6.08 22.05 2.54
C ALA A 192 -4.93 21.04 2.65
N LEU A 193 -5.08 20.04 3.51
CA LEU A 193 -4.11 18.96 3.66
C LEU A 193 -3.98 18.15 2.37
N LYS A 194 -5.09 17.87 1.69
CA LYS A 194 -5.09 17.20 0.39
C LYS A 194 -4.22 17.93 -0.63
N ARG A 195 -4.46 19.22 -0.81
CA ARG A 195 -3.69 20.05 -1.76
C ARG A 195 -2.21 20.11 -1.38
N ALA A 196 -1.92 20.29 -0.09
CA ALA A 196 -0.54 20.35 0.42
C ALA A 196 0.22 19.05 0.13
N VAL A 197 -0.40 17.89 0.39
CA VAL A 197 0.23 16.59 0.14
C VAL A 197 0.44 16.34 -1.34
N GLU A 198 -0.55 16.63 -2.19
CA GLU A 198 -0.44 16.43 -3.64
C GLU A 198 0.67 17.32 -4.24
N ASP A 199 0.76 18.58 -3.81
CA ASP A 199 1.78 19.53 -4.28
C ASP A 199 3.19 19.13 -3.84
N VAL A 200 3.36 18.68 -2.59
CA VAL A 200 4.65 18.18 -2.07
C VAL A 200 5.02 16.84 -2.70
N ALA A 201 4.07 15.93 -2.90
CA ALA A 201 4.32 14.64 -3.54
C ALA A 201 4.83 14.83 -4.98
N GLN A 202 4.27 15.81 -5.69
CA GLN A 202 4.70 16.19 -7.02
C GLN A 202 6.10 16.81 -7.02
N ALA A 203 6.41 17.74 -6.10
CA ALA A 203 7.72 18.38 -5.99
C ALA A 203 8.86 17.39 -5.68
N GLU A 204 8.62 16.50 -4.72
CA GLU A 204 9.60 15.51 -4.27
C GLU A 204 9.75 14.33 -5.24
N GLY A 205 8.83 14.19 -6.19
CA GLY A 205 8.82 13.12 -7.16
C GLY A 205 8.79 11.74 -6.50
N LYS A 206 7.98 11.54 -5.45
CA LYS A 206 7.74 10.24 -4.82
C LYS A 206 6.25 10.11 -4.50
N PRO A 207 5.64 8.92 -4.58
CA PRO A 207 4.22 8.78 -4.29
C PRO A 207 3.90 8.98 -2.80
N ALA A 208 2.80 9.67 -2.51
CA ALA A 208 2.21 9.66 -1.18
C ALA A 208 1.65 8.25 -0.90
N SER A 209 2.00 7.67 0.25
CA SER A 209 1.57 6.31 0.60
C SER A 209 0.71 6.28 1.86
N ARG A 210 0.84 7.27 2.74
CA ARG A 210 0.03 7.40 3.95
C ARG A 210 -0.06 8.86 4.36
N VAL A 211 -1.24 9.32 4.70
CA VAL A 211 -1.47 10.65 5.26
C VAL A 211 -2.28 10.48 6.53
N ILE A 212 -1.71 10.95 7.63
CA ILE A 212 -2.29 10.82 8.96
C ILE A 212 -2.69 12.22 9.44
N MET A 213 -3.99 12.38 9.66
CA MET A 213 -4.55 13.47 10.46
C MET A 213 -4.57 12.98 11.90
N LEU A 214 -3.85 13.67 12.79
CA LEU A 214 -3.83 13.36 14.21
C LEU A 214 -4.62 14.44 14.94
N TRP A 215 -5.62 14.04 15.71
CA TRP A 215 -6.42 14.98 16.50
C TRP A 215 -6.50 14.48 17.95
N SER A 216 -6.30 15.38 18.91
CA SER A 216 -6.49 15.09 20.32
C SER A 216 -7.89 15.58 20.74
N ARG A 217 -8.84 14.66 20.88
CA ARG A 217 -10.25 14.97 21.15
C ARG A 217 -10.39 15.60 22.53
N LYS A 218 -11.07 16.74 22.56
CA LYS A 218 -11.60 17.38 23.78
C LYS A 218 -13.03 16.88 24.00
N GLU A 219 -13.49 16.79 25.25
CA GLU A 219 -14.77 16.15 25.60
C GLU A 219 -15.99 16.72 24.86
N ASP A 220 -15.96 18.01 24.50
CA ASP A 220 -17.05 18.71 23.84
C ASP A 220 -16.93 18.79 22.30
N GLU A 221 -15.90 18.15 21.71
CA GLU A 221 -15.65 18.22 20.27
C GLU A 221 -15.86 16.87 19.60
N ASP A 222 -16.62 16.86 18.51
CA ASP A 222 -16.73 15.71 17.61
C ASP A 222 -16.60 16.12 16.15
N ILE A 223 -16.25 15.16 15.30
CA ILE A 223 -16.20 15.38 13.86
C ILE A 223 -17.62 15.52 13.31
N THR A 224 -17.86 16.53 12.49
CA THR A 224 -19.17 16.66 11.83
C THR A 224 -19.36 15.51 10.83
N GLU A 225 -20.60 15.07 10.65
CA GLU A 225 -20.92 13.99 9.70
C GLU A 225 -20.42 14.32 8.28
N GLU A 226 -20.49 15.59 7.89
CA GLU A 226 -20.03 16.08 6.59
C GLU A 226 -18.50 15.97 6.46
N ALA A 227 -17.74 16.35 7.50
CA ALA A 227 -16.29 16.21 7.51
C ALA A 227 -15.87 14.73 7.54
N TYR A 228 -16.60 13.89 8.26
CA TYR A 228 -16.42 12.44 8.28
C TYR A 228 -16.64 11.83 6.88
N ASN A 229 -17.75 12.15 6.22
CA ASN A 229 -18.05 11.69 4.87
C ASN A 229 -17.06 12.22 3.82
N GLN A 230 -16.60 13.46 3.99
CA GLN A 230 -15.55 14.03 3.17
C GLN A 230 -14.24 13.28 3.35
N LEU A 231 -13.85 12.96 4.59
CA LEU A 231 -12.63 12.19 4.87
C LEU A 231 -12.67 10.82 4.19
N LEU A 232 -13.80 10.11 4.29
CA LEU A 232 -13.98 8.79 3.69
C LEU A 232 -13.95 8.80 2.15
N SER A 233 -14.48 9.85 1.54
CA SER A 233 -14.53 9.99 0.07
C SER A 233 -13.25 10.59 -0.53
N THR A 234 -12.39 11.20 0.29
CA THR A 234 -11.22 11.89 -0.23
C THR A 234 -10.12 10.92 -0.60
N THR A 235 -9.80 10.88 -1.89
CA THR A 235 -8.64 10.16 -2.44
C THR A 235 -7.55 11.16 -2.84
N LEU A 236 -6.34 10.94 -2.32
CA LEU A 236 -5.15 11.70 -2.72
C LEU A 236 -4.53 11.04 -3.93
N VAL A 237 -4.23 11.83 -4.96
CA VAL A 237 -3.63 11.33 -6.19
C VAL A 237 -2.26 11.96 -6.39
N SER A 238 -1.24 11.12 -6.51
CA SER A 238 0.12 11.53 -6.86
C SER A 238 0.59 10.87 -8.15
N HIS A 239 1.38 11.60 -8.93
CA HIS A 239 1.94 11.09 -10.18
C HIS A 239 3.43 10.86 -10.03
N HIS A 240 3.90 9.68 -10.41
CA HIS A 240 5.32 9.37 -10.43
C HIS A 240 5.69 8.54 -11.65
N ARG A 241 6.58 9.09 -12.50
CA ARG A 241 6.98 8.53 -13.81
C ARG A 241 5.79 8.12 -14.70
N GLY A 242 4.77 8.98 -14.79
CA GLY A 242 3.57 8.74 -15.62
C GLY A 242 2.63 7.67 -15.07
N ARG A 243 2.89 7.12 -13.87
CA ARG A 243 1.95 6.27 -13.15
C ARG A 243 1.22 7.08 -12.09
N GLN A 244 -0.06 6.81 -11.95
CA GLN A 244 -0.92 7.37 -10.92
C GLN A 244 -0.87 6.48 -9.68
N PHE A 245 -0.71 7.10 -8.52
CA PHE A 245 -0.74 6.46 -7.21
C PHE A 245 -1.84 7.13 -6.38
N ALA A 246 -2.69 6.31 -5.78
CA ALA A 246 -3.75 6.77 -4.90
C ALA A 246 -3.46 6.36 -3.46
N CYS A 247 -3.79 7.22 -2.51
CA CYS A 247 -3.84 6.88 -1.09
C CYS A 247 -5.02 7.60 -0.42
N SER A 248 -5.61 6.96 0.58
CA SER A 248 -6.65 7.56 1.44
C SER A 248 -6.00 8.32 2.60
N MET A 249 -6.76 9.25 3.17
CA MET A 249 -6.41 9.89 4.44
C MET A 249 -6.91 9.05 5.60
N GLU A 250 -6.12 8.99 6.66
CA GLU A 250 -6.44 8.32 7.90
C GLU A 250 -6.57 9.37 8.99
N LEU A 251 -7.65 9.30 9.77
CA LEU A 251 -7.80 10.12 10.97
C LEU A 251 -7.58 9.23 12.20
N ILE A 252 -6.60 9.62 13.00
CA ILE A 252 -6.31 9.02 14.30
C ILE A 252 -6.73 10.02 15.36
N VAL A 253 -7.68 9.61 16.18
CA VAL A 253 -8.21 10.41 17.29
C VAL A 253 -7.61 9.89 18.57
N GLU A 254 -6.92 10.77 19.31
CA GLU A 254 -6.46 10.52 20.66
C GLU A 254 -7.57 10.96 21.63
N ASN A 255 -8.22 9.99 22.27
CA ASN A 255 -9.30 10.23 23.22
C ASN A 255 -8.74 10.64 24.59
N ALA A 256 -9.56 11.36 25.36
CA ALA A 256 -9.23 11.79 26.72
C ALA A 256 -9.01 10.61 27.69
N ASP A 257 -9.58 9.44 27.40
CA ASP A 257 -9.40 8.19 28.15
C ASP A 257 -8.04 7.51 27.90
N GLY A 258 -7.18 8.09 27.05
CA GLY A 258 -5.86 7.55 26.72
C GLY A 258 -5.91 6.44 25.68
N THR A 259 -6.95 6.40 24.84
CA THR A 259 -7.10 5.44 23.74
C THR A 259 -7.01 6.11 22.38
N TYR A 260 -6.60 5.34 21.36
CA TYR A 260 -6.67 5.75 19.97
C TYR A 260 -7.93 5.17 19.32
N GLU A 261 -8.70 6.04 18.69
CA GLU A 261 -9.74 5.70 17.74
C GLU A 261 -9.22 5.95 16.31
N PHE A 262 -9.51 5.01 15.41
CA PHE A 262 -9.07 5.05 14.02
C PHE A 262 -10.30 5.12 13.12
N ILE A 263 -10.47 6.25 12.43
CA ILE A 263 -11.53 6.41 11.44
C ILE A 263 -10.94 5.97 10.10
N PRO A 264 -11.47 4.89 9.50
CA PRO A 264 -10.62 3.96 8.79
C PRO A 264 -10.02 4.51 7.51
N PHE A 265 -8.74 4.21 7.41
CA PHE A 265 -8.00 3.97 6.19
C PHE A 265 -8.61 2.79 5.43
N ILE A 266 -9.48 3.05 4.43
CA ILE A 266 -9.66 2.09 3.34
C ILE A 266 -8.37 2.16 2.52
N SER A 267 -7.45 1.25 2.79
CA SER A 267 -6.38 0.97 1.85
C SER A 267 -7.05 0.35 0.62
N GLU A 268 -7.45 1.18 -0.34
CA GLU A 268 -7.42 0.73 -1.72
C GLU A 268 -5.95 0.49 -2.03
N ALA A 269 -5.53 -0.75 -1.78
CA ALA A 269 -4.20 -1.24 -2.03
C ALA A 269 -3.88 -1.00 -3.51
N HIS A 270 -3.18 0.11 -3.77
CA HIS A 270 -2.65 0.48 -5.07
C HIS A 270 -3.70 0.59 -6.19
N ALA A 271 -3.99 1.82 -6.61
CA ALA A 271 -4.27 2.08 -8.02
C ALA A 271 -3.05 1.60 -8.84
N PHE A 272 -2.98 0.31 -9.17
CA PHE A 272 -2.14 -0.16 -10.25
C PHE A 272 -2.80 0.33 -11.52
N THR A 273 -2.29 1.45 -12.04
CA THR A 273 -2.60 1.97 -13.37
C THR A 273 -4.10 2.07 -13.60
N VAL A 274 -4.69 3.26 -13.47
CA VAL A 274 -5.92 3.53 -14.22
C VAL A 274 -5.58 3.19 -15.66
N GLN A 275 -6.01 2.02 -16.14
CA GLN A 275 -5.98 1.72 -17.55
C GLN A 275 -6.76 2.87 -18.16
N ARG A 276 -6.13 3.61 -19.07
CA ARG A 276 -6.86 4.46 -20.00
C ARG A 276 -7.96 3.59 -20.60
N GLY A 277 -9.19 3.75 -20.12
CA GLY A 277 -10.36 3.39 -20.89
C GLY A 277 -10.23 4.10 -22.22
N ARG A 278 -10.14 3.31 -23.28
CA ARG A 278 -10.68 3.75 -24.56
C ARG A 278 -12.18 3.71 -24.46
#